data_AF-G4TJE2-F1
#
_entry.id   AF-G4TJE2-F1
#
_cell.length_a   1.000
_cell.length_b   1.000
_cell.length_c   1.000
_cell.angle_alpha   90.00
_cell.angle_beta   90.00
_cell.angle_gamma   90.00
#
_symmetry.space_group_name_H-M   'P 1'
#
loop_
_entity.id
_entity.type
_entity.pdbx_description
1 polymer ?
#
loop_
_entity_poly.entity_id
_entity_poly.type
_entity_poly.pdbx_seq_one_letter_code
_entity_poly.pdbx_strand_id
1 'polypeptide(L)'
;MLTILDPKKNALVSLRHAIFLVFLSSFLVPLSGLTNWAFALTSLVPNAVLVHWSWKFYRFGGEKIARTLFAHSLWYLPVMLGLMMFHKRGMEWLEWLGLQSSEETEVKPVESS
;
A
#
# COMPACT_ATOMS: atom_id res chain seq x y z
N MET A 1 -20.27 14.93 -10.01
CA MET A 1 -21.08 14.07 -10.91
C MET A 1 -20.34 13.85 -12.23
N LEU A 2 -19.52 12.80 -12.34
CA LEU A 2 -18.86 12.40 -13.61
C LEU A 2 -19.00 10.89 -13.88
N THR A 3 -19.06 10.10 -12.81
CA THR A 3 -19.28 8.63 -12.80
C THR A 3 -20.50 8.16 -13.58
N ILE A 4 -21.52 9.02 -13.74
CA ILE A 4 -22.79 8.73 -14.40
C ILE A 4 -22.75 9.10 -15.90
N LEU A 5 -21.97 10.12 -16.29
CA LEU A 5 -21.76 10.48 -17.70
C LEU A 5 -20.78 9.51 -18.38
N ASP A 6 -19.63 9.26 -17.73
CA ASP A 6 -18.55 8.46 -18.28
C ASP A 6 -17.91 7.55 -17.21
N PRO A 7 -18.53 6.42 -16.84
CA PRO A 7 -17.97 5.50 -15.85
C PRO A 7 -16.57 4.99 -16.26
N LYS A 8 -16.30 4.85 -17.57
CA LYS A 8 -14.98 4.44 -18.10
C LYS A 8 -13.88 5.49 -17.82
N LYS A 9 -14.18 6.79 -17.99
CA LYS A 9 -13.22 7.87 -17.71
C LYS A 9 -12.96 8.02 -16.21
N ASN A 10 -13.98 7.80 -15.37
CA ASN A 10 -13.77 7.72 -13.92
C ASN A 10 -12.81 6.58 -13.55
N ALA A 11 -12.99 5.38 -14.09
CA ALA A 11 -12.11 4.25 -13.80
C ALA A 11 -10.66 4.46 -14.29
N LEU A 12 -10.45 5.11 -15.44
CA LEU A 12 -9.11 5.52 -15.88
C LEU A 12 -8.43 6.49 -14.90
N VAL A 13 -9.18 7.44 -14.35
CA VAL A 13 -8.67 8.39 -13.34
C VAL A 13 -8.30 7.63 -12.06
N SER A 14 -9.13 6.71 -11.57
CA SER A 14 -8.81 5.83 -10.43
C SER A 14 -7.57 4.97 -10.67
N LEU A 15 -7.38 4.43 -11.88
CA LEU A 15 -6.20 3.65 -12.24
C LEU A 15 -4.93 4.50 -12.27
N ARG A 16 -5.01 5.70 -12.87
CA ARG A 16 -3.89 6.66 -12.91
C ARG A 16 -3.48 7.12 -11.51
N HIS A 17 -4.44 7.39 -10.61
CA HIS A 17 -4.12 7.72 -9.22
C HIS A 17 -3.48 6.56 -8.48
N ALA A 18 -3.93 5.31 -8.68
CA ALA A 18 -3.28 4.14 -8.07
C ALA A 18 -1.81 4.00 -8.51
N ILE A 19 -1.52 4.18 -9.81
CA ILE A 19 -0.15 4.14 -10.35
C ILE A 19 0.73 5.27 -9.77
N PHE A 20 0.19 6.50 -9.68
CA PHE A 20 0.90 7.60 -9.00
C PHE A 20 1.17 7.29 -7.54
N LEU A 21 0.26 6.60 -6.85
CA LEU A 21 0.43 6.20 -5.45
C LEU A 21 1.59 5.20 -5.27
N VAL A 22 1.70 4.21 -6.16
CA VAL A 22 2.84 3.25 -6.16
C VAL A 22 4.16 3.99 -6.37
N PHE A 23 4.21 4.88 -7.37
CA PHE A 23 5.41 5.68 -7.65
C PHE A 23 5.79 6.57 -6.45
N LEU A 24 4.80 7.24 -5.85
CA LEU A 24 4.99 8.10 -4.68
C LEU A 24 5.55 7.31 -3.48
N SER A 25 5.02 6.12 -3.18
CA SER A 25 5.53 5.29 -2.08
C SER A 25 6.90 4.68 -2.38
N SER A 26 7.15 4.27 -3.63
CA SER A 26 8.37 3.54 -4.00
C SER A 26 9.57 4.45 -4.30
N PHE A 27 9.35 5.69 -4.73
CA PHE A 27 10.41 6.68 -4.94
C PHE A 27 10.48 7.70 -3.81
N LEU A 28 9.38 8.39 -3.50
CA LEU A 28 9.43 9.59 -2.67
C LEU A 28 9.69 9.27 -1.18
N VAL A 29 9.18 8.14 -0.67
CA VAL A 29 9.33 7.79 0.75
C VAL A 29 10.76 7.35 1.11
N PRO A 30 11.44 6.49 0.32
CA PRO A 30 12.88 6.24 0.50
C PRO A 30 13.74 7.49 0.32
N LEU A 31 13.45 8.32 -0.69
CA LEU A 31 14.21 9.56 -0.95
C LEU A 31 14.07 10.59 0.18
N SER A 32 12.98 10.53 0.96
CA SER A 32 12.76 11.39 2.12
C SER A 32 13.59 11.02 3.36
N GLY A 33 14.40 9.94 3.32
CA GLY A 33 15.34 9.56 4.39
C GLY A 33 14.72 9.08 5.72
N LEU A 34 13.39 9.03 5.80
CA LEU A 34 12.64 8.65 7.01
C LEU A 34 12.49 7.13 7.20
N THR A 35 12.60 6.35 6.13
CA THR A 35 12.34 4.90 6.09
C THR A 35 13.42 4.15 5.33
N ASN A 36 13.74 2.92 5.77
CA ASN A 36 14.74 2.07 5.13
C ASN A 36 14.20 1.36 3.86
N TRP A 37 15.07 0.73 3.05
CA TRP A 37 14.69 0.03 1.80
C TRP A 37 13.64 -1.07 2.00
N ALA A 38 13.57 -1.68 3.20
CA ALA A 38 12.52 -2.61 3.59
C ALA A 38 11.10 -2.01 3.49
N PHE A 39 10.94 -0.69 3.67
CA PHE A 39 9.67 -0.01 3.48
C PHE A 39 9.25 0.01 2.01
N ALA A 40 10.19 0.19 1.08
CA ALA A 40 9.87 0.17 -0.36
C ALA A 40 9.33 -1.22 -0.78
N LEU A 41 9.93 -2.29 -0.25
CA LEU A 41 9.51 -3.66 -0.54
C LEU A 41 8.15 -4.01 0.11
N THR A 42 7.98 -3.68 1.39
CA THR A 42 6.73 -3.98 2.13
C THR A 42 5.56 -3.11 1.67
N SER A 43 5.78 -1.83 1.35
CA SER A 43 4.75 -0.92 0.82
C SER A 43 4.31 -1.29 -0.60
N LEU A 44 5.11 -2.05 -1.36
CA LEU A 44 4.73 -2.54 -2.69
C LEU A 44 3.50 -3.47 -2.63
N VAL A 45 3.34 -4.26 -1.56
CA VAL A 45 2.24 -5.24 -1.40
C VAL A 45 0.85 -4.58 -1.37
N PRO A 46 0.52 -3.66 -0.43
CA PRO A 46 -0.78 -2.99 -0.40
C PRO A 46 -1.01 -2.10 -1.64
N ASN A 47 0.06 -1.54 -2.24
CA ASN A 47 -0.03 -0.82 -3.51
C ASN A 47 -0.45 -1.73 -4.67
N ALA A 48 0.16 -2.90 -4.80
CA ALA A 48 -0.16 -3.87 -5.85
C ALA A 48 -1.62 -4.36 -5.76
N VAL A 49 -2.14 -4.56 -4.54
CA VAL A 49 -3.56 -4.87 -4.30
C VAL A 49 -4.46 -3.73 -4.80
N LEU A 50 -4.11 -2.47 -4.49
CA LEU A 50 -4.91 -1.31 -4.89
C LEU A 50 -4.89 -1.10 -6.42
N VAL A 51 -3.75 -1.30 -7.08
CA VAL A 51 -3.64 -1.33 -8.55
C VAL A 51 -4.44 -2.49 -9.16
N HIS A 52 -4.38 -3.69 -8.60
CA HIS A 52 -5.14 -4.84 -9.09
C HIS A 52 -6.66 -4.58 -9.09
N TRP A 53 -7.20 -4.05 -7.99
CA TRP A 53 -8.63 -3.71 -7.90
C TRP A 53 -9.00 -2.53 -8.81
N SER A 54 -8.12 -1.53 -8.95
CA SER A 54 -8.37 -0.40 -9.86
C SER A 54 -8.34 -0.83 -11.34
N TRP A 55 -7.45 -1.75 -11.71
CA TRP A 55 -7.43 -2.39 -13.03
C TRP A 55 -8.69 -3.24 -13.27
N LYS A 56 -9.11 -4.03 -12.29
CA LYS A 56 -10.35 -4.83 -12.34
C LYS A 56 -11.59 -3.94 -12.49
N PHE A 57 -11.61 -2.80 -11.80
CA PHE A 57 -12.65 -1.77 -11.97
C PHE A 57 -12.64 -1.15 -13.37
N TYR A 58 -11.47 -0.87 -13.95
CA TYR A 58 -11.35 -0.40 -15.33
C TYR A 58 -11.80 -1.44 -16.37
N ARG A 59 -11.48 -2.73 -16.17
CA ARG A 59 -11.76 -3.82 -17.13
C ARG A 59 -13.22 -4.30 -17.13
N PHE A 60 -13.88 -4.29 -15.96
CA PHE A 60 -15.25 -4.81 -15.80
C PHE A 60 -16.28 -3.74 -15.43
N GLY A 61 -15.89 -2.66 -14.75
CA GLY A 61 -16.79 -1.60 -14.28
C GLY A 61 -17.81 -2.04 -13.22
N GLY A 62 -18.83 -1.22 -13.04
CA GLY A 62 -19.98 -1.54 -12.18
C GLY A 62 -19.82 -1.23 -10.69
N GLU A 63 -20.97 -1.02 -10.04
CA GLU A 63 -21.06 -0.51 -8.67
C GLU A 63 -20.47 -1.46 -7.62
N LYS A 64 -20.66 -2.78 -7.79
CA LYS A 64 -20.12 -3.79 -6.85
C LYS A 64 -18.60 -3.69 -6.74
N ILE A 65 -17.90 -3.54 -7.87
CA ILE A 65 -16.44 -3.42 -7.89
C ILE A 65 -16.00 -2.05 -7.36
N ALA A 66 -16.76 -0.97 -7.63
CA ALA A 66 -16.49 0.34 -7.04
C ALA A 66 -16.58 0.31 -5.50
N ARG A 67 -17.60 -0.35 -4.92
CA ARG A 67 -17.72 -0.55 -3.46
C ARG A 67 -16.55 -1.35 -2.89
N THR A 68 -16.11 -2.42 -3.57
CA THR A 68 -14.94 -3.21 -3.13
C THR A 68 -13.64 -2.43 -3.23
N LEU A 69 -13.43 -1.64 -4.28
CA LEU A 69 -12.26 -0.76 -4.43
C LEU A 69 -12.22 0.31 -3.34
N PHE A 70 -13.38 0.91 -3.02
CA PHE A 70 -13.49 1.87 -1.92
C PHE A 70 -13.15 1.23 -0.56
N ALA A 71 -13.68 0.04 -0.27
CA ALA A 71 -13.34 -0.70 0.96
C ALA A 71 -11.83 -1.03 1.04
N HIS A 72 -11.19 -1.40 -0.07
CA HIS A 72 -9.73 -1.58 -0.11
C HIS A 72 -8.98 -0.27 0.16
N SER A 73 -9.42 0.87 -0.39
CA SER A 73 -8.79 2.16 -0.09
C SER A 73 -8.95 2.59 1.37
N LEU A 74 -10.05 2.21 2.03
CA LEU A 74 -10.29 2.47 3.44
C LEU A 74 -9.39 1.62 4.35
N TRP A 75 -9.14 0.35 4.00
CA TRP A 75 -8.23 -0.53 4.75
C TRP A 75 -6.74 -0.27 4.44
N TYR A 76 -6.44 0.21 3.23
CA TYR A 76 -5.10 0.62 2.82
C TYR A 76 -4.52 1.75 3.70
N LEU A 77 -5.35 2.70 4.14
CA LEU A 77 -4.93 3.84 4.98
C LEU A 77 -4.32 3.41 6.33
N PRO A 78 -5.00 2.65 7.22
CA PRO A 78 -4.41 2.21 8.48
C PRO A 78 -3.24 1.23 8.27
N VAL A 79 -3.27 0.39 7.23
CA VAL A 79 -2.13 -0.47 6.88
C VAL A 79 -0.89 0.36 6.56
N MET A 80 -1.00 1.36 5.68
CA MET A 80 0.13 2.24 5.35
C MET A 80 0.59 3.09 6.53
N LEU A 81 -0.33 3.59 7.35
CA LEU A 81 0.02 4.34 8.55
C LEU A 81 0.83 3.48 9.53
N GLY A 82 0.38 2.25 9.80
CA GLY A 82 1.12 1.27 10.61
C GLY A 82 2.48 0.93 10.02
N LEU A 83 2.55 0.71 8.70
CA LEU A 83 3.80 0.40 7.98
C LEU A 83 4.82 1.56 8.07
N MET A 84 4.34 2.80 8.00
CA MET A 84 5.15 4.01 8.20
C MET A 84 5.59 4.17 9.65
N MET A 85 4.72 3.90 10.64
CA MET A 85 5.08 3.96 12.06
C MET A 85 6.11 2.89 12.44
N PHE A 86 6.04 1.70 11.83
CA PHE A 86 7.00 0.60 12.01
C PHE A 86 8.37 0.92 11.38
N HIS A 87 8.41 1.55 10.21
CA HIS A 87 9.66 1.89 9.51
C HIS A 87 10.25 3.27 9.84
N LYS A 88 9.53 4.12 10.57
CA LYS A 88 10.03 5.43 11.02
C LYS A 88 11.14 5.21 12.04
N ARG A 89 12.33 5.74 11.74
CA ARG A 89 13.51 5.62 12.62
C ARG A 89 13.23 6.22 14.02
N GLY A 90 13.07 5.35 15.01
CA GLY A 90 12.73 5.69 16.40
C GLY A 90 11.56 4.86 16.94
N MET A 91 11.86 3.69 17.52
CA MET A 91 10.89 2.73 18.09
C MET A 91 10.35 3.12 19.48
N GLU A 92 10.60 4.34 19.95
CA GLU A 92 10.26 4.84 21.29
C GLU A 92 8.75 4.76 21.60
N TRP A 93 7.89 4.78 20.58
CA TRP A 93 6.45 4.60 20.75
C TRP A 93 6.04 3.14 21.04
N LEU A 94 6.87 2.17 20.63
CA LEU A 94 6.58 0.74 20.78
C LEU A 94 6.87 0.24 22.20
N GLU A 95 7.86 0.84 22.87
CA GLU A 95 8.12 0.63 24.31
C GLU A 95 6.93 1.08 25.16
N TRP A 96 6.34 2.24 24.84
CA TRP A 96 5.12 2.72 25.49
C TRP A 96 3.89 1.81 25.26
N LEU A 97 3.86 1.09 24.14
CA LEU A 97 2.77 0.18 23.77
C LEU A 97 3.01 -1.29 24.18
N GLY A 98 4.15 -1.60 24.80
CA GLY A 98 4.46 -2.92 25.38
C GLY A 98 4.56 -4.09 24.38
N LEU A 99 4.57 -3.82 23.07
CA LEU A 99 4.54 -4.84 22.02
C LEU A 99 5.95 -5.21 21.53
N GLN A 100 6.65 -6.02 22.31
CA GLN A 100 7.81 -6.77 21.82
C GLN A 100 7.32 -7.96 20.96
N SER A 101 7.13 -7.73 19.66
CA SER A 101 6.92 -8.80 18.67
C SER A 101 8.14 -8.95 17.77
N SER A 102 8.71 -10.16 17.78
CA SER A 102 9.63 -10.64 16.74
C SER A 102 8.86 -11.07 15.49
N GLU A 103 9.56 -11.69 14.52
CA GLU A 103 9.04 -12.20 13.23
C GLU A 103 8.63 -11.08 12.25
N GLU A 104 9.38 -10.71 11.21
CA GLU A 104 10.38 -11.43 10.39
C GLU A 104 9.80 -12.65 9.66
N THR A 105 9.45 -12.47 8.37
CA THR A 105 9.05 -13.57 7.48
C THR A 105 10.27 -14.17 6.79
N GLU A 106 10.72 -15.29 7.35
CA GLU A 106 11.90 -16.10 6.99
C GLU A 106 11.88 -16.69 5.56
N VAL A 107 13.06 -16.82 4.93
CA VAL A 107 13.47 -18.03 4.18
C VAL A 107 14.97 -18.32 4.40
N LYS A 108 15.30 -19.43 5.10
CA LYS A 108 16.63 -20.06 5.27
C LYS A 108 16.84 -21.22 4.25
N PRO A 109 17.95 -22.00 4.23
CA PRO A 109 19.22 -21.98 5.00
C PRO A 109 20.44 -21.54 4.11
N VAL A 110 21.74 -21.93 4.15
CA VAL A 110 22.54 -23.07 4.70
C VAL A 110 24.00 -22.67 5.08
N GLU A 111 24.38 -22.97 6.32
CA GLU A 111 25.60 -23.61 6.89
C GLU A 111 27.02 -23.54 6.26
N SER A 112 28.03 -23.40 7.15
CA SER A 112 29.49 -23.70 7.02
C SER A 112 30.34 -22.91 6.01
N SER A 113 31.55 -22.43 6.33
CA SER A 113 32.49 -22.75 7.43
C SER A 113 33.27 -21.53 7.91
#